data_AF-A0A0L8I4K8-F1
#
_entry.id   AF-A0A0L8I4K8-F1
#
_cell.length_a   1.000
_cell.length_b   1.000
_cell.length_c   1.000
_cell.angle_alpha   90.00
_cell.angle_beta   90.00
_cell.angle_gamma   90.00
#
_symmetry.space_group_name_H-M   'P 1'
#
loop_
_entity.id
_entity.type
_entity.pdbx_description
1 polymer ?
#
loop_
_entity_poly.entity_id
_entity_poly.type
_entity_poly.pdbx_seq_one_letter_code
_entity_poly.pdbx_strand_id
1 'polypeptide(L)'
;GITDNEILAQCVLLFLAGYETTASTLTFFTHLMALNPEHQEKLHQEIEDVLGEDLATYDSVQKLPYLNMCMDETLRLYPIASS
;
A
#
# COMPACT_ATOMS: atom_id res chain seq x y z
N GLY A 1 -19.50 5.73 28.22
CA GLY A 1 -19.45 6.05 26.79
C GLY A 1 -18.22 6.88 26.54
N ILE A 2 -17.61 6.77 25.37
CA ILE A 2 -16.47 7.60 24.95
C ILE A 2 -16.97 9.04 24.77
N THR A 3 -16.20 10.03 25.24
CA THR A 3 -16.53 11.46 25.11
C THR A 3 -16.20 11.99 23.72
N ASP A 4 -16.85 13.06 23.27
CA ASP A 4 -16.59 13.68 21.96
C ASP A 4 -15.11 14.07 21.77
N ASN A 5 -14.46 14.53 22.85
CA ASN A 5 -13.02 14.86 22.83
C ASN A 5 -12.14 13.62 22.64
N GLU A 6 -12.50 12.49 23.27
CA GLU A 6 -11.78 11.23 23.08
C GLU A 6 -11.99 10.70 21.66
N ILE A 7 -13.21 10.78 21.10
CA ILE A 7 -13.48 10.40 19.70
C ILE A 7 -12.62 11.25 18.75
N LEU A 8 -12.60 12.57 18.94
CA LEU A 8 -11.81 13.48 18.12
C LEU A 8 -10.32 13.16 18.20
N ALA A 9 -9.79 12.95 19.41
CA ALA A 9 -8.39 12.59 19.60
C ALA A 9 -8.03 11.28 18.88
N GLN A 10 -8.89 10.26 18.95
CA GLN A 10 -8.67 8.99 18.24
C GLN A 10 -8.73 9.16 16.72
N CYS A 11 -9.65 9.97 16.19
CA CYS A 11 -9.70 10.28 14.75
C CYS A 11 -8.42 10.94 14.26
N VAL A 12 -7.90 11.92 14.99
CA VAL A 12 -6.65 12.61 14.64
C VAL A 12 -5.47 11.64 14.69
N LEU A 13 -5.40 10.80 15.72
CA LEU A 13 -4.33 9.83 15.89
C LEU A 13 -4.33 8.78 14.78
N LEU A 14 -5.51 8.24 14.42
CA LEU A 14 -5.66 7.31 13.30
C LEU A 14 -5.27 7.94 11.97
N PHE A 15 -5.67 9.19 11.74
CA PHE A 15 -5.33 9.92 10.53
C PHE A 15 -3.81 10.11 10.39
N LEU A 16 -3.13 10.60 11.43
CA LEU A 16 -1.69 10.83 11.39
C LEU A 16 -0.91 9.52 11.23
N ALA A 17 -1.26 8.51 12.03
CA ALA A 17 -0.60 7.21 11.98
C ALA A 17 -0.79 6.55 10.61
N GLY A 18 -2.00 6.58 10.05
CA GLY A 18 -2.28 6.01 8.73
C GLY A 18 -1.64 6.79 7.59
N TYR A 19 -1.63 8.13 7.67
CA TYR A 19 -1.08 8.99 6.63
C TYR A 19 0.43 8.82 6.47
N GLU A 20 1.19 8.99 7.56
CA GLU A 20 2.65 8.94 7.50
C GLU A 20 3.13 7.54 7.08
N THR A 21 2.57 6.50 7.68
CA THR A 21 2.96 5.12 7.36
C THR A 21 2.64 4.75 5.91
N THR A 22 1.43 5.06 5.43
CA THR A 22 1.04 4.73 4.04
C THR A 22 1.86 5.53 3.02
N ALA A 23 2.09 6.82 3.28
CA ALA A 23 2.88 7.68 2.39
C ALA A 23 4.33 7.17 2.27
N SER A 24 4.94 6.80 3.39
CA SER A 24 6.28 6.20 3.40
C SER A 24 6.31 4.86 2.66
N THR A 25 5.32 3.97 2.85
CA THR A 25 5.26 2.69 2.12
C THR A 25 5.23 2.91 0.62
N LEU A 26 4.33 3.78 0.15
CA LEU A 26 4.18 4.05 -1.27
C LEU A 26 5.43 4.70 -1.85
N THR A 27 6.11 5.54 -1.08
CA THR A 27 7.39 6.15 -1.50
C THR A 27 8.46 5.08 -1.74
N PHE A 28 8.65 4.15 -0.79
CA PHE A 28 9.65 3.08 -0.97
C PHE A 28 9.25 2.08 -2.05
N PHE A 29 7.97 1.73 -2.12
CA PHE A 29 7.43 0.84 -3.15
C PHE A 29 7.68 1.40 -4.55
N THR A 30 7.29 2.66 -4.80
CA THR A 30 7.50 3.30 -6.10
C THR A 30 8.97 3.48 -6.44
N HIS A 31 9.81 3.78 -5.45
CA HIS A 31 11.26 3.82 -5.61
C HIS A 31 11.83 2.47 -6.05
N LEU A 32 11.43 1.38 -5.39
CA LEU A 32 11.85 0.02 -5.73
C LEU A 32 11.37 -0.39 -7.13
N MET A 33 10.14 -0.05 -7.52
CA MET A 33 9.63 -0.31 -8.87
C MET A 33 10.46 0.44 -9.92
N ALA A 34 10.77 1.71 -9.68
CA ALA A 34 11.60 2.52 -10.60
C ALA A 34 13.03 1.97 -10.77
N LEU A 35 13.59 1.35 -9.72
CA LEU A 35 14.90 0.72 -9.77
C LEU A 35 14.89 -0.71 -10.34
N ASN A 36 13.72 -1.36 -10.43
CA ASN A 36 13.57 -2.73 -10.90
C ASN A 36 12.53 -2.81 -12.03
N PRO A 37 12.83 -2.27 -13.25
CA PRO A 37 11.85 -2.19 -14.34
C PRO A 37 11.23 -3.52 -14.76
N GLU A 38 11.98 -4.62 -14.66
CA GLU A 38 11.48 -5.97 -14.93
C GLU A 38 10.32 -6.36 -13.99
N HIS A 39 10.45 -6.01 -12.70
CA HIS A 39 9.43 -6.31 -11.70
C HIS A 39 8.24 -5.36 -11.83
N GLN A 40 8.49 -4.10 -12.20
CA GLN A 40 7.45 -3.13 -12.52
C GLN A 40 6.61 -3.60 -13.72
N GLU A 41 7.25 -4.04 -14.80
CA GLU A 41 6.56 -4.53 -16.00
C GLU A 41 5.72 -5.77 -15.69
N LYS A 42 6.28 -6.73 -14.93
CA LYS A 42 5.56 -7.93 -14.51
C LYS A 42 4.34 -7.59 -13.65
N LEU A 43 4.46 -6.62 -12.74
CA LEU A 43 3.34 -6.15 -11.93
C LEU A 43 2.28 -5.44 -12.78
N HIS A 44 2.70 -4.60 -13.73
CA HIS A 44 1.81 -3.95 -14.66
C HIS A 44 1.00 -4.98 -15.46
N GLN A 45 1.66 -6.03 -15.97
CA GLN A 45 0.96 -7.11 -16.68
C GLN A 45 -0.05 -7.84 -15.78
N GLU A 46 0.27 -8.12 -14.51
CA GLU A 46 -0.71 -8.70 -13.58
C GLU A 46 -1.95 -7.79 -13.41
N ILE A 47 -1.74 -6.47 -13.30
CA ILE A 47 -2.83 -5.50 -13.17
C ILE A 47 -3.68 -5.49 -14.44
N GLU A 48 -3.06 -5.43 -15.62
CA GLU A 48 -3.75 -5.48 -16.91
C GLU A 48 -4.55 -6.78 -17.09
N ASP A 49 -3.98 -7.93 -16.70
CA ASP A 49 -4.65 -9.23 -16.81
C ASP A 49 -5.89 -9.34 -15.90
N VAL A 50 -5.87 -8.69 -14.73
CA VAL A 50 -6.95 -8.78 -13.73
C VAL A 50 -7.98 -7.65 -13.87
N LEU A 51 -7.55 -6.44 -14.21
CA LEU A 51 -8.40 -5.25 -14.26
C LEU A 51 -8.72 -4.82 -15.70
N GLY A 52 -7.80 -5.01 -16.66
CA GLY A 52 -7.93 -4.44 -17.99
C GLY A 52 -8.21 -2.94 -17.95
N GLU A 53 -9.30 -2.50 -18.58
CA GLU A 53 -9.73 -1.10 -18.58
C GLU A 53 -10.65 -0.72 -17.38
N ASP A 54 -11.00 -1.69 -16.52
CA ASP A 54 -11.90 -1.46 -15.39
C ASP A 54 -11.18 -0.78 -14.20
N LEU A 55 -11.96 -0.05 -13.39
CA LEU A 55 -11.45 0.51 -12.14
C LEU A 55 -11.23 -0.58 -11.09
N ALA A 56 -10.23 -0.38 -10.24
CA ALA A 56 -9.95 -1.27 -9.12
C ALA A 56 -11.16 -1.38 -8.17
N THR A 57 -11.55 -2.61 -7.86
CA THR A 57 -12.56 -2.95 -6.85
C THR A 57 -11.90 -3.73 -5.72
N TYR A 58 -12.59 -3.89 -4.60
CA TYR A 58 -12.08 -4.72 -3.50
C TYR A 58 -11.75 -6.15 -3.96
N ASP A 59 -12.65 -6.75 -4.74
CA ASP A 59 -12.48 -8.12 -5.23
C ASP A 59 -11.38 -8.24 -6.28
N SER A 60 -11.15 -7.22 -7.11
CA SER A 60 -10.06 -7.26 -8.10
C SER A 60 -8.69 -7.12 -7.42
N VAL A 61 -8.56 -6.26 -6.41
CA VAL A 61 -7.30 -6.11 -5.66
C VAL A 61 -6.91 -7.40 -4.94
N GLN A 62 -7.88 -8.15 -4.43
CA GLN A 62 -7.62 -9.47 -3.82
C GLN A 62 -7.06 -10.50 -4.82
N LYS A 63 -7.18 -10.26 -6.13
CA LYS A 63 -6.66 -11.12 -7.20
C LYS A 63 -5.30 -10.69 -7.74
N LEU A 64 -4.59 -9.79 -7.04
CA LEU A 64 -3.24 -9.33 -7.40
C LEU A 64 -2.17 -9.91 -6.45
N PRO A 65 -1.85 -11.22 -6.55
CA PRO A 65 -0.89 -11.86 -5.65
C PRO A 65 0.53 -11.30 -5.79
N TYR A 66 0.96 -10.91 -6.99
CA TYR A 66 2.28 -10.35 -7.21
C TYR A 66 2.40 -8.94 -6.66
N LEU A 67 1.34 -8.11 -6.75
CA LEU A 67 1.27 -6.85 -6.02
C LEU A 67 1.52 -7.04 -4.52
N ASN A 68 0.86 -8.02 -3.90
CA ASN A 68 1.06 -8.34 -2.47
C ASN A 68 2.50 -8.73 -2.19
N MET A 69 3.12 -9.57 -3.03
CA MET A 69 4.52 -9.95 -2.89
C MET A 69 5.46 -8.74 -2.98
N CYS A 70 5.22 -7.80 -3.92
CA CYS A 70 6.03 -6.59 -4.05
C CYS A 70 5.87 -5.67 -2.83
N MET A 71 4.68 -5.58 -2.25
CA MET A 71 4.43 -4.83 -1.01
C MET A 71 5.13 -5.47 0.19
N ASP A 72 5.03 -6.79 0.34
CA ASP A 72 5.71 -7.53 1.40
C ASP A 72 7.23 -7.37 1.30
N GLU A 73 7.80 -7.45 0.09
CA GLU A 73 9.23 -7.25 -0.13
C GLU A 73 9.67 -5.80 0.15
N THR A 74 8.82 -4.82 -0.20
CA THR A 74 9.06 -3.41 0.15
C THR A 74 9.15 -3.25 1.66
N LEU A 75 8.22 -3.84 2.42
CA LEU A 75 8.21 -3.76 3.88
C LEU A 75 9.34 -4.58 4.53
N ARG A 76 9.78 -5.67 3.88
CA ARG A 76 10.94 -6.45 4.32
C ARG A 76 12.24 -5.65 4.20
N LEU A 77 12.39 -4.85 3.14
CA LEU A 77 13.55 -3.99 2.89
C LEU A 77 13.50 -2.67 3.67
N TYR A 78 12.31 -2.07 3.75
CA TYR A 78 12.03 -0.78 4.39
C TYR A 78 10.89 -0.93 5.42
N PRO A 79 11.18 -1.52 6.59
CA PRO A 79 10.19 -1.63 7.65
C PRO A 79 9.85 -0.25 8.22
N ILE A 80 8.57 0.13 8.18
CA ILE A 80 8.10 1.46 8.62
C ILE A 80 7.83 1.49 10.13
N ALA A 81 7.61 0.33 10.72
CA ALA A 81 7.47 0.12 12.15
C ALA A 81 8.58 -0.80 12.67
N SER A 82 9.84 -0.43 12.44
CA SER A 82 10.95 -1.01 13.21
C SER A 82 11.20 -0.14 14.43
N SER A 83 10.76 -0.61 15.60
CA SER A 83 11.21 -0.11 16.91
C SER A 83 12.68 -0.39 17.14
#